data_AF-A0A1B0CLQ1-F1
#
_entry.id   AF-A0A1B0CLQ1-F1
#
_cell.length_a   1.000
_cell.length_b   1.000
_cell.length_c   1.000
_cell.angle_alpha   90.00
_cell.angle_beta   90.00
_cell.angle_gamma   90.00
#
_symmetry.space_group_name_H-M   'P 1'
#
loop_
_entity.id
_entity.type
_entity.pdbx_description
1 polymer ?
#
loop_
_entity_poly.entity_id
_entity_poly.type
_entity_poly.pdbx_seq_one_letter_code
_entity_poly.pdbx_strand_id
1 'polypeptide(L)'
;MDFGAEFAELFLDARERGGDIQSQINLHNNRVGRQAVANNMVVRCKCHGMSGSCQLKTCWRSAPDFGVVGRVLKQQFRRAVLVDQSNVGNGPPMVVVSQKNKRRRKNRPPRKTQRGRMLNGEMRKLDNSLFYYQRSPNFCEKDPNSDIPGKIRFFFSLSCKGLCICGFE
;
A
#
# COMPACT_ATOMS: atom_id res chain seq x y z
N MET A 1 13.61 -17.19 -0.23
CA MET A 1 13.10 -15.96 -0.89
C MET A 1 13.87 -14.72 -0.46
N ASP A 2 14.79 -14.89 0.49
CA ASP A 2 15.50 -13.81 1.15
C ASP A 2 16.38 -13.05 0.15
N PHE A 3 17.07 -13.76 -0.73
CA PHE A 3 17.82 -13.16 -1.84
C PHE A 3 16.97 -12.22 -2.72
N GLY A 4 15.74 -12.61 -3.07
CA GLY A 4 14.89 -11.78 -3.94
C GLY A 4 14.42 -10.50 -3.25
N ALA A 5 14.15 -10.58 -1.94
CA ALA A 5 13.80 -9.41 -1.14
C ALA A 5 15.01 -8.49 -0.93
N GLU A 6 16.19 -9.06 -0.64
CA GLU A 6 17.45 -8.34 -0.46
C GLU A 6 17.89 -7.62 -1.73
N PHE A 7 17.84 -8.29 -2.88
CA PHE A 7 18.13 -7.65 -4.16
C PHE A 7 17.17 -6.51 -4.46
N ALA A 8 15.87 -6.71 -4.24
CA ALA A 8 14.88 -5.66 -4.44
C ALA A 8 15.09 -4.45 -3.51
N GLU A 9 15.56 -4.68 -2.30
CA GLU A 9 15.97 -3.63 -1.36
C GLU A 9 17.17 -2.85 -1.91
N LEU A 10 18.27 -3.55 -2.21
CA LEU A 10 19.48 -2.93 -2.73
C LEU A 10 19.23 -2.13 -4.02
N PHE A 11 18.38 -2.63 -4.91
CA PHE A 11 18.12 -1.99 -6.19
C PHE A 11 17.11 -0.83 -6.10
N LEU A 12 15.96 -1.03 -5.45
CA LEU A 12 14.90 -0.01 -5.41
C LEU A 12 15.22 1.11 -4.42
N ASP A 13 15.83 0.78 -3.28
CA ASP A 13 16.04 1.75 -2.21
C ASP A 13 17.31 2.58 -2.47
N ALA A 14 18.24 2.11 -3.32
CA ALA A 14 19.44 2.87 -3.71
C ALA A 14 19.15 4.17 -4.47
N ARG A 15 17.95 4.31 -5.05
CA ARG A 15 17.50 5.55 -5.72
C ARG A 15 16.95 6.58 -4.73
N GLU A 16 16.47 6.14 -3.57
CA GLU A 16 15.79 6.97 -2.56
C GLU A 16 16.81 7.51 -1.54
N ARG A 17 17.78 8.30 -2.02
CA ARG A 17 18.87 8.85 -1.19
C ARG A 17 18.49 10.14 -0.45
N GLY A 18 17.34 10.72 -0.78
CA GLY A 18 16.87 11.97 -0.20
C GLY A 18 16.39 11.80 1.25
N GLY A 19 16.64 12.81 2.08
CA GLY A 19 16.03 12.92 3.41
C GLY A 19 14.63 13.53 3.38
N ASP A 20 14.10 13.81 2.20
CA ASP A 20 12.79 14.44 2.00
C ASP A 20 11.63 13.44 2.20
N ILE A 21 10.43 13.98 2.32
CA ILE A 21 9.22 13.18 2.53
C ILE A 21 8.96 12.18 1.39
N GLN A 22 9.36 12.50 0.15
CA GLN A 22 9.10 11.62 -0.99
C GLN A 22 9.97 10.37 -0.86
N SER A 23 11.27 10.54 -0.61
CA SER A 23 12.16 9.40 -0.39
C SER A 23 11.74 8.55 0.81
N GLN A 24 11.31 9.14 1.93
CA GLN A 24 10.80 8.38 3.08
C GLN A 24 9.55 7.56 2.74
N ILE A 25 8.61 8.15 2.00
CA ILE A 25 7.38 7.45 1.56
C ILE A 25 7.72 6.35 0.55
N ASN A 26 8.65 6.61 -0.37
CA ASN A 26 9.08 5.63 -1.37
C ASN A 26 9.75 4.43 -0.71
N LEU A 27 10.68 4.65 0.23
CA LEU A 27 11.31 3.57 1.02
C LEU A 27 10.28 2.72 1.76
N HIS A 28 9.29 3.36 2.41
CA HIS A 28 8.22 2.64 3.09
C HIS A 28 7.36 1.83 2.12
N ASN A 29 6.92 2.44 1.01
CA ASN A 29 6.09 1.76 0.02
C ASN A 29 6.84 0.60 -0.67
N ASN A 30 8.15 0.75 -0.92
CA ASN A 30 9.02 -0.32 -1.42
C ASN A 30 9.06 -1.49 -0.44
N ARG A 31 9.29 -1.22 0.85
CA ARG A 31 9.27 -2.23 1.92
C ARG A 31 7.92 -2.95 2.00
N VAL A 32 6.81 -2.21 1.94
CA VAL A 32 5.44 -2.79 1.90
C VAL A 32 5.26 -3.70 0.69
N GLY A 33 5.78 -3.32 -0.48
CA GLY A 33 5.77 -4.14 -1.69
C GLY A 33 6.53 -5.45 -1.53
N ARG A 34 7.77 -5.39 -0.99
CA ARG A 34 8.58 -6.59 -0.69
C ARG A 34 7.87 -7.51 0.29
N GLN A 35 7.29 -6.96 1.36
CA GLN A 35 6.51 -7.71 2.34
C GLN A 35 5.25 -8.33 1.74
N ALA A 36 4.58 -7.67 0.81
CA ALA A 36 3.40 -8.23 0.15
C ALA A 36 3.74 -9.52 -0.61
N VAL A 37 4.91 -9.61 -1.24
CA VAL A 37 5.38 -10.85 -1.88
C VAL A 37 5.73 -11.90 -0.83
N ALA A 38 6.54 -11.55 0.16
CA ALA A 38 7.03 -12.47 1.18
C ALA A 38 5.88 -13.09 2.01
N ASN A 39 4.89 -12.29 2.38
CA ASN A 39 3.74 -12.73 3.19
C ASN A 39 2.76 -13.60 2.42
N ASN A 40 2.76 -13.56 1.09
CA ASN A 40 1.85 -14.35 0.25
C ASN A 40 2.54 -15.58 -0.37
N MET A 41 3.70 -15.97 0.12
CA MET A 41 4.40 -17.19 -0.32
C MET A 41 3.56 -18.44 -0.14
N VAL A 42 3.58 -19.31 -1.15
CA VAL A 42 2.78 -20.54 -1.16
C VAL A 42 3.67 -21.76 -1.10
N VAL A 43 3.23 -22.78 -0.36
CA VAL A 43 3.86 -24.10 -0.41
C VAL A 43 3.25 -24.87 -1.57
N ARG A 44 4.08 -25.27 -2.53
CA ARG A 44 3.69 -26.14 -3.63
C ARG A 44 4.25 -27.53 -3.35
N CYS A 45 3.45 -28.55 -3.62
CA CYS A 45 3.85 -29.94 -3.40
C CYS A 45 3.68 -30.74 -4.69
N LYS A 46 4.61 -31.66 -4.94
CA LYS A 46 4.51 -32.69 -5.98
C LYS A 46 4.38 -34.05 -5.31
N CYS A 47 3.38 -34.82 -5.72
CA CYS A 47 3.15 -36.17 -5.22
C CYS A 47 3.93 -37.20 -6.05
N HIS A 48 4.44 -38.23 -5.39
CA HIS A 48 5.33 -39.23 -5.97
C HIS A 48 4.84 -40.69 -5.79
N GLY A 49 3.62 -40.91 -5.31
CA GLY A 49 3.06 -42.25 -5.12
C GLY A 49 2.56 -42.91 -6.40
N MET A 50 2.45 -44.24 -6.37
CA MET A 50 1.92 -45.05 -7.48
C MET A 50 0.52 -44.56 -7.88
N SER A 51 0.24 -44.50 -9.17
CA SER A 51 -1.04 -43.99 -9.73
C SER A 51 -1.43 -42.58 -9.26
N GLY A 52 -0.47 -41.73 -8.90
CA GLY A 52 -0.74 -40.35 -8.45
C GLY A 52 -1.06 -40.23 -6.95
N SER A 53 -0.83 -41.28 -6.16
CA SER A 53 -0.92 -41.21 -4.69
C SER A 53 -0.01 -40.12 -4.10
N CYS A 54 -0.46 -39.46 -3.04
CA CYS A 54 0.29 -38.44 -2.31
C CYS A 54 0.86 -38.93 -0.97
N GLN A 55 0.98 -40.24 -0.75
CA GLN A 55 1.62 -40.80 0.45
C GLN A 55 3.07 -40.33 0.61
N LEU A 56 3.79 -40.20 -0.50
CA LEU A 56 5.07 -39.50 -0.56
C LEU A 56 4.91 -38.24 -1.40
N LYS A 57 5.31 -37.09 -0.86
CA LYS A 57 5.29 -35.82 -1.59
C LYS A 57 6.49 -34.94 -1.21
N THR A 58 6.98 -34.20 -2.18
CA THR A 58 8.02 -33.19 -1.98
C THR A 58 7.39 -31.81 -2.05
N CYS A 59 7.60 -30.97 -1.05
CA CYS A 59 7.05 -29.62 -0.99
C CYS A 59 8.15 -28.57 -0.99
N TRP A 60 7.92 -27.43 -1.63
CA TRP A 60 8.81 -26.28 -1.62
C TRP A 60 8.01 -24.98 -1.50
N ARG A 61 8.64 -23.94 -0.93
CA ARG A 61 8.07 -22.59 -0.92
C ARG A 61 8.32 -21.95 -2.29
N SER A 62 7.26 -21.42 -2.90
CA SER A 62 7.29 -20.79 -4.21
C SER A 62 6.60 -19.43 -4.16
N ALA A 63 6.99 -18.53 -5.06
CA ALA A 63 6.36 -17.23 -5.22
C ALA A 63 4.85 -17.40 -5.44
N PRO A 64 4.01 -16.50 -4.90
CA PRO A 64 2.62 -16.43 -5.34
C PRO A 64 2.53 -16.07 -6.82
N ASP A 65 1.38 -16.37 -7.41
CA ASP A 65 0.96 -15.71 -8.64
C ASP A 65 0.93 -14.20 -8.42
N PHE A 66 1.54 -13.44 -9.35
CA PHE A 66 1.64 -11.99 -9.20
C PHE A 66 0.28 -11.29 -9.17
N GLY A 67 -0.77 -11.88 -9.75
CA GLY A 67 -2.15 -11.40 -9.64
C GLY A 67 -2.70 -11.44 -8.21
N VAL A 68 -2.21 -12.34 -7.34
CA VAL A 68 -2.53 -12.33 -5.91
C VAL A 68 -1.91 -11.11 -5.24
N VAL A 69 -0.60 -10.89 -5.47
CA VAL A 69 0.14 -9.74 -4.93
C VAL A 69 -0.49 -8.42 -5.42
N GLY A 70 -0.80 -8.33 -6.72
CA GLY A 70 -1.46 -7.17 -7.32
C GLY A 70 -2.81 -6.85 -6.69
N ARG A 71 -3.64 -7.87 -6.39
CA ARG A 71 -4.91 -7.67 -5.66
C ARG A 71 -4.69 -7.17 -4.24
N VAL A 72 -3.73 -7.72 -3.52
CA VAL A 72 -3.38 -7.27 -2.16
C VAL A 72 -2.94 -5.81 -2.18
N LEU A 73 -1.98 -5.46 -3.02
CA LEU A 73 -1.49 -4.08 -3.15
C LEU A 73 -2.58 -3.13 -3.65
N LYS A 74 -3.49 -3.57 -4.52
CA LYS A 74 -4.63 -2.75 -4.96
C LYS A 74 -5.61 -2.45 -3.83
N GLN A 75 -5.82 -3.38 -2.90
CA GLN A 75 -6.63 -3.15 -1.70
C GLN A 75 -5.94 -2.15 -0.76
N GLN A 76 -4.63 -2.27 -0.58
CA GLN A 76 -3.85 -1.31 0.21
C GLN A 76 -3.86 0.08 -0.44
N PHE A 77 -3.76 0.16 -1.76
CA PHE A 77 -3.87 1.42 -2.52
C PHE A 77 -5.22 2.12 -2.30
N ARG A 78 -6.33 1.37 -2.32
CA ARG A 78 -7.68 1.93 -2.04
C ARG A 78 -7.83 2.47 -0.61
N ARG A 79 -6.96 2.05 0.31
CA ARG A 79 -6.95 2.44 1.72
C ARG A 79 -5.68 3.23 2.08
N ALA A 80 -4.95 3.72 1.08
CA ALA A 80 -3.71 4.44 1.28
C ALA A 80 -3.96 5.69 2.13
N VAL A 81 -2.95 6.07 2.91
CA VAL A 81 -3.09 7.13 3.92
C VAL A 81 -2.32 8.36 3.48
N LEU A 82 -2.97 9.53 3.55
CA LEU A 82 -2.34 10.82 3.32
C LEU A 82 -1.46 11.17 4.51
N VAL A 83 -0.20 11.46 4.22
CA VAL A 83 0.81 11.92 5.17
C VAL A 83 1.09 13.39 4.87
N ASP A 84 1.24 14.20 5.91
CA ASP A 84 1.55 15.63 5.78
C ASP A 84 3.02 15.88 6.11
N GLN A 85 3.57 16.93 5.50
CA GLN A 85 4.94 17.41 5.67
C GLN A 85 5.14 18.14 7.01
N SER A 86 4.09 18.26 7.82
CA SER A 86 3.96 19.22 8.92
C SER A 86 4.83 18.95 10.15
N ASN A 87 5.97 18.27 10.04
CA ASN A 87 7.07 18.29 11.01
C ASN A 87 8.37 17.81 10.34
N VAL A 88 9.07 18.75 9.67
CA VAL A 88 10.44 18.57 9.16
C VAL A 88 11.41 18.51 10.34
N GLY A 89 11.38 17.41 11.07
CA GLY A 89 12.48 16.93 11.89
C GLY A 89 12.89 15.54 11.39
N ASN A 90 14.00 15.00 11.91
CA ASN A 90 14.48 13.64 11.66
C ASN A 90 13.56 12.53 12.23
N GLY A 91 12.24 12.77 12.28
CA GLY A 91 11.23 11.88 12.82
C GLY A 91 10.48 11.13 11.71
N PRO A 92 9.87 9.98 12.03
CA PRO A 92 9.05 9.24 11.08
C PRO A 92 7.85 10.07 10.61
N PRO A 93 7.42 9.94 9.34
CA PRO A 93 6.30 10.69 8.78
C PRO A 93 5.04 10.58 9.66
N MET A 94 4.51 11.71 10.11
CA MET A 94 3.29 11.74 10.92
C MET A 94 2.07 11.47 10.04
N VAL A 95 1.37 10.39 10.34
CA VAL A 95 0.11 10.03 9.67
C VAL A 95 -0.97 11.06 10.01
N VAL A 96 -1.51 11.76 9.02
CA VAL A 96 -2.72 12.57 9.20
C VAL A 96 -3.92 11.63 9.20
N VAL A 97 -4.20 11.07 10.38
CA VAL A 97 -5.49 10.43 10.61
C VAL A 97 -6.53 11.54 10.51
N SER A 98 -7.28 11.57 9.40
CA SER A 98 -8.52 12.34 9.32
C SER A 98 -9.39 11.89 10.50
N GLN A 99 -9.35 12.65 11.59
CA GLN A 99 -10.17 12.41 12.75
C GLN A 99 -11.61 12.57 12.26
N LYS A 100 -12.28 11.45 11.99
CA LYS A 100 -13.72 11.46 11.74
C LYS A 100 -14.32 12.23 12.91
N ASN A 101 -14.90 13.40 12.61
CA ASN A 101 -15.63 14.23 13.56
C ASN A 101 -16.65 13.36 14.29
N LYS A 102 -16.28 12.79 15.44
CA LYS A 102 -17.23 12.26 16.41
C LYS A 102 -17.99 13.48 16.90
N ARG A 103 -19.16 13.68 16.31
CA ARG A 103 -20.13 14.71 16.69
C ARG A 103 -20.14 14.82 18.22
N ARG A 104 -19.64 15.95 18.72
CA ARG A 104 -19.53 16.28 20.13
C ARG A 104 -20.92 16.17 20.76
N ARG A 105 -21.16 15.17 21.62
CA ARG A 105 -22.13 15.31 22.71
C ARG A 105 -21.56 16.37 23.66
N LYS A 106 -22.08 17.59 23.59
CA LYS A 106 -21.81 18.68 24.55
C LYS A 106 -22.23 18.18 25.95
N ASN A 107 -21.33 18.35 26.93
CA ASN A 107 -21.51 18.31 28.39
C ASN A 107 -20.54 17.37 29.13
N ARG A 108 -19.22 17.59 28.99
CA ARG A 108 -18.26 17.13 30.00
C ARG A 108 -17.07 18.11 30.09
N PRO A 109 -16.63 18.51 31.30
CA PRO A 109 -15.60 19.53 31.47
C PRO A 109 -14.22 19.09 30.92
N PRO A 110 -13.34 20.03 30.56
CA PRO A 110 -12.05 19.72 29.94
C PRO A 110 -11.07 19.21 31.01
N ARG A 111 -10.65 17.94 30.90
CA ARG A 111 -9.56 17.39 31.72
C ARG A 111 -8.23 17.59 31.01
N LYS A 112 -7.27 18.12 31.76
CA LYS A 112 -5.90 18.51 31.36
C LYS A 112 -5.23 17.51 30.40
N THR A 113 -4.55 18.09 29.41
CA THR A 113 -3.63 17.53 28.42
C THR A 113 -3.04 16.17 28.75
N GLN A 114 -3.61 15.11 28.15
CA GLN A 114 -2.88 13.87 27.92
C GLN A 114 -2.22 13.97 26.55
N ARG A 115 -0.89 14.16 26.54
CA ARG A 115 -0.06 13.87 25.36
C ARG A 115 -0.35 12.41 24.98
N GLY A 116 -0.98 12.22 23.82
CA GLY A 116 -1.56 10.95 23.43
C GLY A 116 -0.51 9.86 23.30
N ARG A 117 -0.53 8.89 24.21
CA ARG A 117 -0.07 7.52 23.94
C ARG A 117 -0.96 6.98 22.82
N MET A 118 -0.52 7.08 21.57
CA MET A 118 -1.12 6.31 20.49
C MET A 118 -0.97 4.83 20.85
N LEU A 119 -2.10 4.15 20.90
CA LEU A 119 -2.19 2.74 21.29
C LEU A 119 -1.36 1.91 20.30
N ASN A 120 -0.41 1.12 20.80
CA ASN A 120 0.46 0.21 20.04
C ASN A 120 -0.26 -0.67 19.00
N GLY A 121 -1.59 -0.82 19.09
CA GLY A 121 -2.42 -1.57 18.13
C GLY A 121 -2.79 -0.82 16.85
N GLU A 122 -2.91 0.51 16.85
CA GLU A 122 -3.20 1.27 15.62
C GLU A 122 -1.96 1.47 14.75
N MET A 123 -0.78 1.62 15.38
CA MET A 123 0.50 1.75 14.68
C MET A 123 0.83 0.48 13.87
N ARG A 124 0.62 -0.71 14.44
CA ARG A 124 0.76 -2.01 13.75
C ARG A 124 -0.14 -2.17 12.53
N LYS A 125 -1.25 -1.43 12.47
CA LYS A 125 -2.19 -1.48 11.34
C LYS A 125 -1.69 -0.66 10.14
N LEU A 126 -0.74 0.24 10.36
CA LEU A 126 -0.19 1.16 9.37
C LEU A 126 1.10 0.64 8.73
N ASP A 127 1.80 -0.30 9.37
CA ASP A 127 3.07 -0.86 8.89
C ASP A 127 2.98 -1.50 7.50
N ASN A 128 1.81 -2.05 7.15
CA ASN A 128 1.53 -2.68 5.85
C ASN A 128 0.73 -1.76 4.92
N SER A 129 0.38 -0.55 5.34
CA SER A 129 -0.42 0.39 4.54
C SER A 129 0.46 1.23 3.63
N LEU A 130 -0.07 1.63 2.46
CA LEU A 130 0.63 2.50 1.53
C LEU A 130 0.41 3.97 1.89
N PHE A 131 1.43 4.80 1.69
CA PHE A 131 1.39 6.22 1.99
C PHE A 131 1.51 7.09 0.74
N TYR A 132 0.91 8.27 0.79
CA TYR A 132 1.04 9.33 -0.22
C TYR A 132 1.03 10.70 0.45
N TYR A 133 1.62 11.72 -0.17
CA TYR A 133 1.69 13.08 0.38
C TYR A 133 1.03 14.14 -0.53
N GLN A 134 0.85 13.85 -1.81
CA GLN A 134 0.14 14.72 -2.77
C GLN A 134 -1.14 14.04 -3.23
N ARG A 135 -2.22 14.83 -3.33
CA ARG A 135 -3.48 14.36 -3.92
C ARG A 135 -3.26 14.05 -5.40
N SER A 136 -3.85 12.96 -5.87
CA SER A 136 -3.78 12.59 -7.27
C SER A 136 -4.42 13.67 -8.17
N PRO A 137 -3.81 14.00 -9.31
CA PRO A 137 -4.38 14.94 -10.27
C PRO A 137 -5.63 14.35 -10.95
N ASN A 138 -6.32 15.18 -11.73
CA ASN A 138 -7.41 14.71 -12.59
C ASN A 138 -6.82 13.96 -13.80
N PHE A 139 -7.18 12.68 -13.97
CA PHE A 139 -6.73 11.85 -15.10
C PHE A 139 -7.73 11.81 -16.26
N CYS A 140 -8.83 12.55 -16.17
CA CYS A 140 -9.87 12.55 -17.19
C CYS A 140 -9.49 13.35 -18.42
N GLU A 141 -8.98 14.55 -18.19
CA GLU A 141 -8.52 15.47 -19.23
C GLU A 141 -7.05 15.23 -19.54
N LYS A 142 -6.66 15.55 -20.77
CA LYS A 142 -5.26 15.48 -21.18
C LYS A 142 -4.52 16.68 -20.60
N ASP A 143 -3.43 16.44 -19.88
CA ASP A 143 -2.50 17.46 -19.39
C ASP A 143 -1.07 17.10 -19.84
N PRO A 144 -0.53 17.79 -20.85
CA PRO A 144 0.82 17.56 -21.35
C PRO A 144 1.94 17.82 -20.32
N ASN A 145 1.71 18.66 -19.31
CA ASN A 145 2.74 19.02 -18.33
C ASN A 145 2.95 17.94 -17.26
N SER A 146 1.92 17.14 -17.01
CA SER A 146 1.91 16.07 -16.01
C SER A 146 2.00 14.67 -16.63
N ASP A 147 2.30 14.59 -17.93
CA ASP A 147 2.26 13.35 -18.74
C ASP A 147 0.93 12.59 -18.63
N ILE A 148 -0.19 13.32 -18.51
CA ILE A 148 -1.53 12.74 -18.41
C ILE A 148 -2.14 12.69 -19.81
N PRO A 149 -2.33 11.50 -20.42
CA PRO A 149 -2.84 11.38 -21.78
C PRO A 149 -4.34 11.70 -21.93
N GLY A 150 -5.08 11.80 -20.82
CA GLY A 150 -6.54 11.88 -20.81
C GLY A 150 -7.21 10.55 -21.16
N LYS A 151 -8.49 10.36 -20.79
CA LYS A 151 -9.23 9.14 -21.13
C LYS A 151 -9.86 9.24 -22.52
N ILE A 152 -9.09 8.92 -23.57
CA ILE A 152 -9.57 9.06 -24.95
C ILE A 152 -10.44 7.88 -25.43
N ARG A 153 -10.30 6.67 -24.85
CA ARG A 153 -11.18 5.49 -25.05
C ARG A 153 -10.55 4.28 -24.32
N PHE A 154 -11.18 3.80 -23.25
CA PHE A 154 -10.90 2.47 -22.72
C PHE A 154 -12.19 1.65 -22.78
N PHE A 155 -12.09 0.46 -23.34
CA PHE A 155 -13.15 -0.54 -23.51
C PHE A 155 -14.20 -0.48 -22.39
N PHE A 156 -15.47 -0.37 -22.80
CA PHE A 156 -16.61 -0.64 -21.92
C PHE A 156 -16.52 -2.08 -21.41
N SER A 157 -15.81 -2.28 -20.31
CA SER A 157 -16.04 -3.43 -19.47
C SER A 157 -17.38 -3.21 -18.77
N LEU A 158 -18.29 -4.19 -18.85
CA LEU A 158 -19.55 -4.25 -18.10
C LEU A 158 -19.40 -4.09 -16.57
N SER A 159 -18.18 -3.93 -16.06
CA SER A 159 -17.89 -3.62 -14.68
C SER A 159 -17.45 -2.17 -14.48
N CYS A 160 -18.28 -1.18 -14.89
CA CYS A 160 -18.18 0.17 -14.33
C CYS A 160 -18.84 0.25 -12.94
N LYS A 161 -18.45 -0.65 -12.02
CA LYS A 161 -18.81 -0.56 -10.60
C LYS A 161 -17.74 0.19 -9.81
N GLY A 162 -17.35 1.38 -10.29
CA GLY A 162 -16.49 2.32 -9.55
C GLY A 162 -15.21 2.82 -10.27
N LEU A 163 -15.05 2.60 -11.58
CA LEU A 163 -13.90 3.12 -12.36
C LEU A 163 -14.28 4.01 -13.55
N CYS A 164 -15.54 4.45 -13.64
CA CYS A 164 -15.92 5.58 -14.47
C CYS A 164 -15.49 6.86 -13.72
N ILE A 165 -14.17 7.11 -13.66
CA ILE A 165 -13.57 8.26 -12.93
C ILE A 165 -13.95 9.60 -13.59
N CYS A 166 -14.44 9.56 -14.82
CA CYS A 166 -14.85 10.73 -15.57
C CYS A 166 -16.35 10.58 -15.78
N GLY A 167 -17.13 11.51 -15.23
CA GLY A 167 -18.55 11.58 -15.54
C GLY A 167 -18.71 11.79 -17.03
N PHE A 168 -19.61 11.03 -17.65
CA PHE A 168 -20.29 11.53 -18.83
C PHE A 168 -21.36 12.49 -18.29
N GLU A 169 -21.22 13.79 -18.58
CA GLU A 169 -22.40 14.64 -18.71
C GLU A 169 -23.16 14.26 -19.99
#